data_AF-A0A949YMB3-F1
#
_entry.id   AF-A0A949YMB3-F1
#
_cell.length_a   1.000
_cell.length_b   1.000
_cell.length_c   1.000
_cell.angle_alpha   90.00
_cell.angle_beta   90.00
_cell.angle_gamma   90.00
#
_symmetry.space_group_name_H-M   'P 1'
#
loop_
_entity.id
_entity.type
_entity.pdbx_description
1 polymer ?
#
loop_
_entity_poly.entity_id
_entity_poly.type
_entity_poly.pdbx_seq_one_letter_code
_entity_poly.pdbx_strand_id
1 'polypeptide(L)' 'CGQPLRIAEEDCQIHHRIWRTRGGQDTVDNLELLHANCHRQIHVREGRIKETASCEGRS' A
#
# COMPACT_ATOMS: atom_id res chain seq x y z
N CYS A 1 -4.68 -4.34 9.11
CA CYS A 1 -4.67 -5.29 10.25
C CYS A 1 -5.99 -5.29 11.04
N GLY A 2 -6.87 -4.29 10.90
CA GLY A 2 -8.14 -4.25 11.64
C GLY A 2 -8.01 -3.80 13.11
N GLN A 3 -6.82 -3.39 13.53
CA GLN A 3 -6.55 -2.86 14.86
C GLN A 3 -6.62 -1.32 14.87
N PRO A 4 -7.01 -0.71 16.01
CA PRO A 4 -7.05 0.74 16.14
C PRO A 4 -5.65 1.35 16.02
N LEU A 5 -5.55 2.50 15.35
CA LEU A 5 -4.31 3.24 15.23
C LEU A 5 -4.06 4.07 16.50
N ARG A 6 -3.04 3.73 17.29
CA ARG A 6 -2.59 4.56 18.41
C ARG A 6 -1.50 5.52 17.95
N ILE A 7 -1.90 6.62 17.33
CA ILE A 7 -0.99 7.59 16.67
C ILE A 7 0.05 8.18 17.66
N ALA A 8 -0.24 8.21 18.96
CA ALA A 8 0.67 8.72 19.99
C ALA A 8 1.71 7.69 20.48
N GLU A 9 1.45 6.39 20.29
CA GLU A 9 2.25 5.31 20.87
C GLU A 9 2.91 4.43 19.80
N GLU A 10 2.38 4.44 18.57
CA GLU A 10 2.76 3.55 17.48
C GLU A 10 3.17 4.33 16.22
N ASP A 11 4.19 3.84 15.51
CA ASP A 11 4.63 4.43 14.25
C ASP A 11 3.57 4.23 13.16
N CYS A 12 2.94 5.33 12.76
CA CYS A 12 1.94 5.37 11.71
C CYS A 12 2.49 6.16 10.52
N GLN A 13 2.22 5.67 9.31
CA GLN A 13 2.70 6.22 8.06
C GLN A 13 1.54 6.44 7.10
N ILE A 14 1.64 7.51 6.32
CA ILE A 14 0.67 7.85 5.30
C ILE A 14 0.95 7.00 4.05
N HIS A 15 -0.08 6.31 3.58
CA HIS A 15 -0.07 5.52 2.36
C HIS A 15 -0.95 6.15 1.29
N HIS A 16 -0.49 6.11 0.03
CA HIS A 16 -1.29 6.49 -1.11
C HIS A 16 -2.13 5.30 -1.58
N ARG A 17 -3.46 5.39 -1.45
CA ARG A 17 -4.40 4.34 -1.88
C ARG A 17 -4.24 4.02 -3.37
N ILE A 18 -4.17 5.07 -4.19
CA ILE A 18 -3.68 5.02 -5.56
C ILE A 18 -2.22 5.49 -5.51
N TRP A 19 -1.32 4.57 -5.81
CA TRP A 19 0.12 4.82 -5.88
C TRP A 19 0.46 6.02 -6.78
N ARG A 20 1.38 6.87 -6.34
CA ARG A 20 1.89 7.99 -7.16
C ARG A 20 2.47 7.52 -8.50
N THR A 21 3.14 6.36 -8.51
CA THR A 21 3.68 5.75 -9.74
C THR A 21 2.60 5.30 -10.73
N ARG A 22 1.35 5.14 -10.27
CA ARG A 22 0.17 4.80 -11.09
C ARG A 22 -0.72 6.02 -11.39
N GLY A 23 -0.21 7.24 -11.18
CA GLY A 23 -0.95 8.48 -11.40
C GLY A 23 -1.81 8.93 -10.22
N GLY A 24 -1.61 8.35 -9.03
CA GLY A 24 -2.30 8.78 -7.82
C GLY A 24 -1.89 10.18 -7.36
N GLN A 25 -2.87 10.98 -6.98
CA GLN A 25 -2.68 12.36 -6.52
C GLN A 25 -2.38 12.42 -5.01
N ASP A 26 -1.72 13.49 -4.57
CA ASP A 26 -1.44 13.74 -3.15
C ASP A 26 -2.61 14.48 -2.48
N THR A 27 -3.81 13.90 -2.55
CA THR A 27 -5.03 14.47 -1.97
C THR A 27 -5.46 13.67 -0.75
N VAL A 28 -6.07 14.31 0.25
CA VAL A 28 -6.53 13.64 1.49
C VAL A 28 -7.45 12.45 1.22
N ASP A 29 -8.20 12.47 0.13
CA ASP A 29 -9.08 11.37 -0.31
C ASP A 29 -8.30 10.13 -0.80
N ASN A 30 -7.07 10.35 -1.30
CA ASN A 30 -6.15 9.33 -1.76
C ASN A 30 -5.11 8.93 -0.70
N LEU A 31 -5.14 9.53 0.49
CA LEU A 31 -4.22 9.25 1.58
C LEU A 31 -4.92 8.44 2.67
N GLU A 32 -4.29 7.38 3.13
CA GLU A 32 -4.75 6.58 4.27
C GLU A 32 -3.64 6.45 5.32
N LEU A 33 -4.01 6.52 6.60
CA LEU A 33 -3.07 6.37 7.70
C LEU A 33 -3.01 4.89 8.10
N LEU A 34 -1.82 4.30 8.09
CA LEU A 34 -1.61 2.88 8.42
C LEU A 34 -0.44 2.72 9.39
N HIS A 35 -0.42 1.62 10.14
CA HIS A 35 0.78 1.22 10.88
C HIS A 35 1.96 1.03 9.93
N ALA A 36 3.17 1.39 10.35
CA ALA A 36 4.39 1.23 9.57
C ALA A 36 4.59 -0.20 9.03
N ASN A 37 4.30 -1.21 9.86
CA ASN A 37 4.36 -2.62 9.45
C ASN A 37 3.30 -2.98 8.41
N CYS A 38 2.08 -2.44 8.53
CA CYS A 38 1.03 -2.67 7.54
C CYS A 38 1.38 -1.99 6.21
N HIS A 39 1.87 -0.75 6.28
CA HIS A 39 2.36 0.01 5.14
C HIS A 39 3.43 -0.79 4.38
N ARG A 40 4.47 -1.27 5.06
CA ARG A 40 5.53 -2.08 4.46
C ARG A 40 4.99 -3.37 3.81
N GLN A 41 4.05 -4.06 4.45
CA GLN A 41 3.46 -5.28 3.91
C GLN A 41 2.71 -5.04 2.59
N ILE A 42 2.00 -3.92 2.47
CA ILE A 42 1.30 -3.52 1.24
C ILE A 42 2.30 -3.31 0.09
N HIS A 43 3.40 -2.58 0.35
CA HIS A 43 4.49 -2.38 -0.62
C HIS A 43 5.15 -3.68 -1.06
N VAL A 44 5.39 -4.60 -0.13
CA VAL A 44 5.96 -5.92 -0.45
C VAL A 44 4.99 -6.77 -1.28
N ARG A 45 3.69 -6.76 -0.96
CA ARG A 45 2.68 -7.56 -1.67
C ARG A 45 2.44 -7.04 -3.09
N GLU A 46 2.30 -5.73 -3.27
CA GLU A 46 2.23 -5.09 -4.60
C GLU A 46 3.52 -5.32 -5.40
N GLY A 47 4.65 -5.46 -4.70
CA GLY A 47 5.91 -6.00 -5.22
C GLY A 47 5.77 -7.30 -6.00
N ARG A 48 4.95 -8.23 -5.50
CA ARG A 48 4.83 -9.60 -6.02
C ARG A 48 3.73 -9.76 -7.06
N ILE A 49 2.66 -8.98 -6.99
CA ILE A 49 1.53 -9.08 -7.94
C ILE A 49 1.96 -8.69 -9.36
N LYS A 50 2.96 -7.82 -9.51
CA LYS A 50 3.52 -7.46 -10.82
C LYS A 50 4.29 -8.60 -11.52
N GLU A 51 4.67 -9.67 -10.82
CA GLU A 51 5.28 -10.86 -11.44
C GLU A 51 4.23 -11.88 -11.93
N THR A 52 3.00 -11.87 -11.39
CA THR A 52 1.96 -12.85 -11.78
C THR A 52 1.12 -12.41 -12.97
N ALA A 53 1.37 -11.22 -13.54
CA ALA A 53 0.72 -10.72 -14.75
C ALA A 53 1.59 -10.88 -16.02
N SER A 54 2.61 -11.76 -15.97
CA SER A 54 3.49 -12.04 -17.10
C SER A 54 3.75 -13.55 -17.26
N CYS A 55 2.71 -14.33 -17.56
CA CYS A 55 2.72 -15.43 -18.56
C CYS A 55 1.46 -16.32 -18.52
N GLU A 56 0.27 -15.80 -18.83
CA GLU A 56 -0.74 -16.66 -19.45
C GLU A 56 -0.55 -16.60 -20.96
N GLY A 57 0.14 -17.60 -21.51
CA GLY A 57 0.39 -17.70 -22.94
C GLY A 57 1.54 -18.63 -23.29
N ARG A 58 1.33 -19.94 -23.17
CA ARG A 58 2.05 -20.97 -23.94
C ARG A 58 1.07 -22.10 -24.27
N SER A 59 0.42 -21.97 -25.43
CA SER A 59 -0.14 -23.09 -26.19
C SER A 59 0.98 -23.96 -26.77
#